data_AF-A0A4Y8YQN6-F1
#
_entry.id   AF-A0A4Y8YQN6-F1
#
_cell.length_a   1.000
_cell.length_b   1.000
_cell.length_c   1.000
_cell.angle_alpha   90.00
_cell.angle_beta   90.00
_cell.angle_gamma   90.00
#
_symmetry.space_group_name_H-M   'P 1'
#
loop_
_entity.id
_entity.type
_entity.pdbx_description
1 polymer ?
#
loop_
_entity_poly.entity_id
_entity_poly.type
_entity_poly.pdbx_seq_one_letter_code
_entity_poly.pdbx_strand_id
1 'polypeptide(L)'
;MADDDSNPTYATPVYVLDRWIGSDKPTSIELVQFWLTEAEDLLFSDRELADLEQRLTVDVSGKLAKLVMIAERRMVTRAMKNPDNIRQTNSTTGPFTDSNTLATETFTGLEVTASERDLLSSSSGSRAGTASTLPHDVPAHPLAGAWVNGPGQWAPGEQD
;
A
#
# COMPACT_ATOMS: atom_id res chain seq x y z
N MET A 1 -14.41 18.59 32.66
CA MET A 1 -13.46 17.68 32.01
C MET A 1 -14.04 17.49 30.64
N ALA A 2 -13.59 18.30 29.68
CA ALA A 2 -14.31 18.53 28.43
C ALA A 2 -14.19 17.30 27.53
N ASP A 3 -15.34 16.77 27.14
CA ASP A 3 -15.51 15.86 26.02
C ASP A 3 -14.96 16.54 24.75
N ASP A 4 -13.86 16.00 24.24
CA ASP A 4 -13.21 16.40 22.99
C ASP A 4 -13.95 15.73 21.83
N ASP A 5 -14.90 16.47 21.25
CA ASP A 5 -15.76 16.11 20.12
C ASP A 5 -14.96 16.15 18.79
N SER A 6 -13.78 15.52 18.80
CA SER A 6 -12.90 15.40 17.65
C SER A 6 -13.22 14.10 16.92
N ASN A 7 -13.69 14.21 15.68
CA ASN A 7 -14.02 13.09 14.78
C ASN A 7 -13.02 11.93 14.95
N PRO A 8 -13.40 10.79 15.56
CA PRO A 8 -12.44 9.78 15.95
C PRO A 8 -12.01 8.98 14.72
N THR A 9 -10.92 9.41 14.08
CA THR A 9 -10.21 8.64 13.06
C THR A 9 -9.83 7.27 13.60
N TYR A 10 -9.72 6.25 12.74
CA TYR A 10 -9.41 4.88 13.19
C TYR A 10 -8.01 4.78 13.79
N ALA A 11 -7.03 5.49 13.22
CA ALA A 11 -5.71 5.68 13.80
C ALA A 11 -5.67 6.95 14.64
N THR A 12 -4.90 6.89 15.73
CA THR A 12 -4.63 8.06 16.58
C THR A 12 -3.27 8.67 16.22
N PRO A 13 -3.05 9.97 16.49
CA PRO A 13 -1.76 10.60 16.29
C PRO A 13 -0.64 9.90 17.07
N VAL A 14 -0.93 9.48 18.30
CA VAL A 14 0.02 8.72 19.13
C VAL A 14 0.40 7.40 18.46
N TYR A 15 -0.56 6.69 17.85
CA TYR A 15 -0.29 5.45 17.13
C TYR A 15 0.67 5.63 15.95
N VAL A 16 0.55 6.75 15.22
CA VAL A 16 1.48 7.13 14.14
C VAL A 16 2.86 7.44 14.70
N LEU A 17 2.93 8.29 15.72
CA LEU A 17 4.18 8.75 16.33
C LEU A 17 4.96 7.61 17.02
N ASP A 18 4.29 6.67 17.66
CA ASP A 18 4.89 5.50 18.31
C ASP A 18 5.56 4.55 17.30
N ARG A 19 5.03 4.50 16.07
CA ARG A 19 5.54 3.64 14.97
C ARG A 19 6.37 4.41 13.96
N TRP A 20 6.74 5.66 14.26
CA TRP A 20 7.57 6.47 13.39
C TRP A 20 9.00 5.96 13.37
N ILE A 21 9.54 5.73 12.17
CA ILE A 21 10.92 5.29 11.97
C ILE A 21 11.69 6.43 11.30
N GLY A 22 12.61 7.06 12.02
CA GLY A 22 13.42 8.17 11.52
C GLY A 22 13.53 9.32 12.52
N SER A 23 14.54 10.17 12.33
CA SER A 23 14.77 11.38 13.14
C SER A 23 13.86 12.55 12.76
N ASP A 24 13.19 12.45 11.63
CA ASP A 24 12.21 13.38 11.04
C ASP A 24 10.81 13.24 11.65
N LYS A 25 10.72 12.74 12.88
CA LYS A 25 9.45 12.50 13.56
C LYS A 25 8.68 13.82 13.74
N PRO A 26 7.40 13.89 13.34
CA PRO A 26 6.59 15.08 13.55
C PRO A 26 6.45 15.41 15.04
N THR A 27 6.52 16.70 15.36
CA THR A 27 6.32 17.21 16.73
C THR A 27 4.91 17.73 16.98
N SER A 28 4.19 18.13 15.92
CA SER A 28 2.82 18.62 16.02
C SER A 28 1.81 17.47 15.93
N ILE A 29 1.13 17.20 17.06
CA ILE A 29 0.06 16.21 17.16
C ILE A 29 -1.17 16.65 16.34
N GLU A 30 -1.47 17.95 16.36
CA GLU A 30 -2.60 18.54 15.62
C GLU A 30 -2.45 18.37 14.11
N LEU A 31 -1.22 18.57 13.59
CA LEU A 31 -0.94 18.34 12.17
C LEU A 31 -1.12 16.87 11.80
N VAL A 32 -0.66 15.95 12.65
CA VAL A 32 -0.85 14.51 12.41
C VAL A 32 -2.34 14.15 12.42
N GLN A 33 -3.13 14.73 13.33
CA GLN A 33 -4.58 14.52 13.37
C GLN A 33 -5.25 15.03 12.10
N PHE A 34 -4.89 16.23 11.64
CA PHE A 34 -5.42 16.79 10.39
C PHE A 34 -5.18 15.85 9.20
N TRP A 35 -3.95 15.35 9.03
CA TRP A 35 -3.63 14.41 7.96
C TRP A 35 -4.35 13.06 8.12
N LEU A 36 -4.62 12.61 9.35
CA LEU A 36 -5.41 11.41 9.60
C LEU A 36 -6.86 11.59 9.16
N THR A 37 -7.47 12.74 9.46
CA THR A 37 -8.82 13.07 9.00
C THR A 37 -8.90 13.10 7.48
N GLU A 38 -7.95 13.76 6.81
CA GLU A 38 -7.92 13.75 5.34
C GLU A 38 -7.69 12.34 4.77
N ALA A 39 -6.89 11.49 5.44
CA ALA A 39 -6.64 10.12 5.00
C ALA A 39 -7.90 9.25 5.09
N GLU A 40 -8.68 9.42 6.16
CA GLU A 40 -9.96 8.75 6.35
C GLU A 40 -10.97 9.17 5.26
N ASP A 41 -11.11 10.48 5.01
CA ASP A 41 -11.98 11.00 3.96
C ASP A 41 -11.59 10.45 2.57
N LEU A 42 -10.30 10.34 2.28
CA LEU A 42 -9.82 9.73 1.04
C LEU A 42 -10.14 8.23 0.95
N LEU A 43 -10.01 7.48 2.05
CA LEU A 43 -10.36 6.06 2.06
C LEU A 43 -11.85 5.83 1.81
N PHE A 44 -12.73 6.65 2.38
CA PHE A 44 -14.17 6.52 2.19
C PHE A 44 -14.68 7.09 0.86
N SER A 45 -13.97 8.06 0.28
CA SER A 45 -14.30 8.60 -1.04
C SER A 45 -13.71 7.79 -2.21
N ASP A 46 -12.83 6.81 -1.93
CA ASP A 46 -12.27 5.93 -2.96
C ASP A 46 -13.34 5.01 -3.56
N ARG A 47 -13.44 5.01 -4.89
CA ARG A 47 -14.46 4.24 -5.62
C ARG A 47 -14.34 2.74 -5.43
N GLU A 48 -13.13 2.21 -5.28
CA GLU A 48 -12.89 0.78 -5.07
C GLU A 48 -13.21 0.35 -3.64
N LEU A 49 -13.34 1.32 -2.72
CA LEU A 49 -13.65 1.12 -1.30
C LEU A 49 -15.02 1.71 -0.93
N ALA A 50 -15.91 1.92 -1.91
CA ALA A 50 -17.23 2.51 -1.68
C ALA A 50 -18.11 1.71 -0.69
N ASP A 51 -17.80 0.43 -0.47
CA ASP A 51 -18.50 -0.44 0.49
C ASP A 51 -17.84 -0.49 1.88
N LEU A 52 -16.71 0.22 2.08
CA LEU A 52 -15.87 0.14 3.27
C LEU A 52 -16.63 0.57 4.53
N GLU A 53 -17.35 1.70 4.46
CA GLU A 53 -18.15 2.22 5.58
C GLU A 53 -19.21 1.19 6.01
N GLN A 54 -19.95 0.63 5.04
CA GLN A 54 -20.94 -0.42 5.32
C GLN A 54 -20.29 -1.65 5.96
N ARG A 55 -19.14 -2.10 5.46
CA ARG A 55 -18.42 -3.25 6.00
C ARG A 55 -17.89 -3.02 7.41
N LEU A 56 -17.50 -1.79 7.75
CA LEU A 56 -17.08 -1.42 9.10
C LEU A 56 -18.25 -1.51 10.09
N THR A 57 -19.47 -1.14 9.69
CA THR A 57 -20.65 -1.26 10.59
C THR A 57 -20.96 -2.68 11.02
N VAL A 58 -20.57 -3.68 10.22
CA VAL A 58 -20.81 -5.10 10.49
C VAL A 58 -19.55 -5.85 10.93
N ASP A 59 -18.42 -5.15 11.13
CA ASP A 59 -17.16 -5.76 11.58
C ASP A 59 -17.17 -6.07 13.07
N VAL A 60 -17.85 -7.16 13.44
CA VAL A 60 -17.91 -7.66 14.82
C VAL A 60 -16.52 -8.04 15.36
N SER A 61 -15.58 -8.40 14.48
CA SER A 61 -14.24 -8.83 14.88
C SER A 61 -13.28 -7.68 15.17
N GLY A 62 -13.63 -6.45 14.75
CA GLY A 62 -12.73 -5.30 14.75
C GLY A 62 -11.48 -5.48 13.89
N LYS A 63 -11.44 -6.49 13.02
CA LYS A 63 -10.29 -6.78 12.16
C LYS A 63 -10.20 -5.77 11.03
N LEU A 64 -11.31 -5.43 10.39
CA LEU A 64 -11.35 -4.43 9.33
C LEU A 64 -11.00 -3.05 9.89
N ALA A 65 -11.56 -2.69 11.05
CA ALA A 65 -11.21 -1.44 11.74
C ALA A 65 -9.69 -1.33 12.00
N LYS A 66 -9.03 -2.43 12.39
CA LYS A 66 -7.56 -2.48 12.53
C LYS A 66 -6.82 -2.33 11.20
N LEU A 67 -7.36 -2.85 10.11
CA LEU A 67 -6.74 -2.69 8.78
C LEU A 67 -6.85 -1.24 8.29
N VAL A 68 -7.99 -0.57 8.52
CA VAL A 68 -8.18 0.86 8.24
C VAL A 68 -7.19 1.70 9.03
N MET A 69 -7.08 1.45 10.34
CA MET A 69 -6.06 2.07 11.20
C MET A 69 -4.62 1.89 10.66
N ILE A 70 -4.28 0.74 10.10
CA ILE A 70 -2.96 0.50 9.48
C ILE A 70 -2.82 1.28 8.18
N ALA A 71 -3.86 1.35 7.35
CA ALA A 71 -3.87 2.07 6.08
C ALA A 71 -3.69 3.58 6.31
N GLU A 72 -4.50 4.20 7.16
CA GLU A 72 -4.39 5.61 7.54
C GLU A 72 -2.98 5.96 8.02
N ARG A 73 -2.43 5.17 8.95
CA ARG A 73 -1.06 5.36 9.46
C ARG A 73 -0.03 5.35 8.33
N ARG A 74 -0.15 4.42 7.37
CA ARG A 74 0.78 4.31 6.23
C ARG A 74 0.68 5.51 5.30
N MET A 75 -0.54 5.92 4.97
CA MET A 75 -0.80 7.09 4.12
C MET A 75 -0.19 8.35 4.74
N VAL A 76 -0.47 8.62 6.03
CA VAL A 76 0.05 9.79 6.74
C VAL A 76 1.57 9.75 6.87
N THR A 77 2.14 8.59 7.24
CA THR A 77 3.61 8.45 7.36
C THR A 77 4.29 8.73 6.02
N ARG A 78 3.71 8.26 4.91
CA ARG A 78 4.25 8.49 3.56
C ARG A 78 4.15 9.97 3.17
N ALA A 79 2.99 10.59 3.38
CA ALA A 79 2.75 12.00 3.10
C ALA A 79 3.75 12.91 3.84
N MET A 80 3.93 12.67 5.14
CA MET A 80 4.78 13.50 5.99
C MET A 80 6.29 13.24 5.81
N LYS A 81 6.69 12.07 5.30
CA LYS A 81 8.10 11.76 4.98
C LYS A 81 8.60 12.39 3.69
N ASN A 82 7.70 12.69 2.77
CA ASN A 82 8.04 13.38 1.52
C ASN A 82 7.04 14.52 1.26
N PRO A 83 7.03 15.57 2.11
CA PRO A 83 6.05 16.65 2.02
C PRO A 83 6.20 17.45 0.72
N ASP A 84 7.43 17.57 0.21
CA ASP A 84 7.75 18.33 -0.99
C ASP A 84 7.61 17.51 -2.29
N ASN A 85 7.22 16.23 -2.20
CA ASN A 85 7.14 15.30 -3.35
C ASN A 85 8.41 15.31 -4.21
N ILE A 86 9.57 15.32 -3.55
CA ILE A 86 10.85 15.32 -4.26
C ILE A 86 11.19 13.87 -4.61
N ARG A 87 11.41 13.59 -5.91
CA ARG A 87 11.75 12.25 -6.39
C ARG A 87 13.25 11.95 -6.29
N GLN A 88 14.06 12.98 -6.52
CA GLN A 88 15.51 12.88 -6.53
C GLN A 88 16.10 14.19 -6.03
N THR A 89 17.03 14.10 -5.08
CA THR A 89 17.87 15.23 -4.68
C THR A 89 19.27 15.00 -5.22
N ASN A 90 19.73 15.90 -6.08
CA ASN A 90 21.14 15.98 -6.45
C ASN A 90 21.78 17.07 -5.62
N SER A 91 22.72 16.69 -4.74
CA SER A 91 23.53 17.65 -3.99
C SER A 91 24.94 17.63 -4.57
N THR A 92 25.30 18.70 -5.27
CA THR A 92 26.66 18.92 -5.76
C THR A 92 27.43 19.70 -4.69
N THR A 93 28.28 19.02 -3.94
CA THR A 93 29.20 19.66 -3.00
C THR A 93 30.63 19.55 -3.55
N GLY A 94 31.05 20.54 -4.34
CA GLY A 94 32.38 20.58 -4.95
C GLY A 94 32.55 19.57 -6.12
N PRO A 95 33.69 18.87 -6.25
CA PRO A 95 33.92 17.91 -7.34
C PRO A 95 33.16 16.58 -7.17
N PHE A 96 32.44 16.40 -6.06
CA PHE A 96 31.66 15.20 -5.78
C PHE A 96 30.17 15.50 -5.91
N THR A 97 29.49 14.65 -6.67
CA THR A 97 28.03 14.65 -6.80
C THR A 97 27.49 13.50 -5.97
N ASP A 98 26.64 13.80 -5.01
CA ASP A 98 25.84 12.79 -4.30
C ASP A 98 24.41 12.82 -4.86
N SER A 99 23.86 11.65 -5.16
CA SER A 99 22.51 11.49 -5.73
C SER A 99 21.71 10.56 -4.84
N ASN A 100 20.66 11.10 -4.22
CA ASN A 100 19.75 10.32 -3.39
C ASN A 100 18.39 10.25 -4.08
N THR A 101 17.95 9.03 -4.40
CA THR A 101 16.63 8.75 -4.96
C THR A 101 15.66 8.49 -3.82
N LEU A 102 14.73 9.43 -3.59
CA LEU A 102 13.79 9.37 -2.47
C LEU A 102 12.53 8.55 -2.81
N ALA A 103 12.17 8.43 -4.09
CA ALA A 103 11.03 7.61 -4.53
C ALA A 103 11.19 7.13 -5.98
N THR A 104 10.84 5.86 -6.25
CA THR A 104 10.79 5.29 -7.62
C THR A 104 9.47 5.62 -8.33
N GLU A 105 8.42 5.94 -7.58
CA GLU A 105 7.08 6.30 -8.07
C GLU A 105 6.75 7.78 -7.81
N THR A 106 5.85 8.33 -8.63
CA THR A 106 5.38 9.73 -8.48
C THR A 106 4.41 9.80 -7.31
N PHE A 107 4.88 10.23 -6.14
CA PHE A 107 4.05 10.27 -4.94
C PHE A 107 3.37 11.64 -4.79
N THR A 108 2.12 11.83 -5.24
CA THR A 108 1.46 13.16 -5.27
C THR A 108 0.93 13.67 -3.93
N GLY A 109 1.58 13.34 -2.81
CA GLY A 109 1.11 13.67 -1.47
C GLY A 109 0.13 12.62 -0.95
N LEU A 110 -0.84 13.01 -0.12
CA LEU A 110 -1.76 12.05 0.50
C LEU A 110 -2.63 11.36 -0.57
N GLU A 111 -2.42 10.06 -0.77
CA GLU A 111 -3.13 9.24 -1.74
C GLU A 111 -3.40 7.83 -1.21
N VAL A 112 -4.44 7.18 -1.72
CA VAL A 112 -4.73 5.76 -1.48
C VAL A 112 -4.01 4.93 -2.55
N THR A 113 -3.00 4.16 -2.17
CA THR A 113 -2.26 3.31 -3.11
C THR A 113 -2.96 1.97 -3.34
N ALA A 114 -2.55 1.29 -4.42
CA ALA A 114 -3.01 -0.07 -4.72
C ALA A 114 -2.77 -1.06 -3.56
N SER A 115 -1.71 -0.86 -2.77
CA SER A 115 -1.44 -1.70 -1.59
C SER A 115 -2.43 -1.48 -0.45
N GLU A 116 -2.84 -0.22 -0.23
CA GLU A 116 -3.91 0.08 0.73
C GLU A 116 -5.27 -0.47 0.23
N ARG A 117 -5.55 -0.34 -1.07
CA ARG A 117 -6.75 -0.91 -1.68
C ARG A 117 -6.80 -2.44 -1.57
N ASP A 118 -5.72 -3.16 -1.87
CA ASP A 118 -5.66 -4.62 -1.69
C ASP A 118 -5.83 -5.05 -0.22
N LEU A 119 -5.22 -4.30 0.70
CA LEU A 119 -5.35 -4.53 2.14
C LEU A 119 -6.82 -4.44 2.57
N LEU A 120 -7.55 -3.48 2.03
CA LEU A 120 -8.93 -3.16 2.40
C LEU A 120 -9.97 -3.85 1.52
N SER A 121 -9.64 -4.37 0.34
CA SER A 121 -10.58 -5.09 -0.53
C SER A 121 -10.74 -6.56 -0.12
N SER A 122 -9.69 -7.16 0.45
CA SER A 122 -9.62 -8.61 0.71
C SER A 122 -10.46 -9.15 1.88
N SER A 123 -11.42 -8.38 2.41
CA SER A 123 -12.31 -8.86 3.47
C SER A 123 -13.61 -9.51 2.97
N SER A 124 -13.87 -9.56 1.66
CA SER A 124 -14.99 -10.31 1.07
C SER A 124 -14.49 -11.54 0.30
N GLY A 125 -14.14 -12.59 1.06
CA GLY A 125 -14.01 -13.94 0.50
C GLY A 125 -12.62 -14.29 -0.03
N SER A 126 -12.11 -15.43 0.46
CA SER A 126 -11.13 -16.31 -0.14
C SER A 126 -10.10 -15.66 -1.09
N ARG A 127 -8.87 -15.47 -0.61
CA ARG A 127 -7.72 -15.37 -1.51
C ARG A 127 -7.66 -16.67 -2.32
N ALA A 128 -8.23 -16.63 -3.52
CA ALA A 128 -7.90 -17.54 -4.60
C ALA A 128 -6.41 -17.34 -4.87
N GLY A 129 -5.59 -18.16 -4.23
CA GLY A 129 -4.18 -18.27 -4.57
C GLY A 129 -4.10 -18.55 -6.06
N THR A 130 -3.38 -17.68 -6.77
CA THR A 130 -2.79 -17.93 -8.09
C THR A 130 -3.54 -18.99 -8.90
N ALA A 131 -4.56 -18.59 -9.66
CA ALA A 131 -5.06 -19.43 -10.73
C ALA A 131 -3.87 -19.68 -11.68
N SER A 132 -3.24 -20.84 -11.54
CA SER A 132 -2.23 -21.32 -12.46
C SER A 132 -2.91 -21.38 -13.82
N THR A 133 -2.44 -20.58 -14.78
CA THR A 133 -2.89 -20.63 -16.17
C THR A 133 -2.36 -21.87 -16.90
N LEU A 134 -1.80 -22.84 -16.17
CA LEU A 134 -1.50 -24.14 -16.72
C LEU A 134 -2.83 -24.80 -17.12
N PRO A 135 -3.02 -25.17 -18.40
CA PRO A 135 -4.16 -25.99 -18.79
C PRO A 135 -4.17 -27.26 -17.94
N HIS A 136 -5.36 -27.65 -17.49
CA HIS A 136 -5.60 -28.78 -16.58
C HIS A 136 -5.09 -30.14 -17.13
N ASP A 137 -4.80 -30.22 -18.43
CA ASP A 137 -4.36 -31.43 -19.14
C ASP A 137 -2.87 -31.39 -19.53
N VAL A 138 -1.98 -30.96 -18.63
CA VAL A 138 -0.56 -31.32 -18.78
C VAL A 138 -0.34 -32.68 -18.11
N PRO A 139 -0.18 -33.78 -18.87
CA PRO A 139 0.18 -35.06 -18.27
C PRO A 139 1.51 -34.90 -17.54
N ALA A 140 1.60 -35.42 -16.31
CA ALA A 140 2.81 -35.40 -15.51
C ALA A 140 3.91 -36.20 -16.24
N HIS A 141 4.74 -35.50 -17.03
CA HIS A 141 5.83 -36.13 -17.74
C HIS A 141 7.00 -36.35 -16.77
N PRO A 142 7.62 -37.54 -16.73
CA PRO A 142 8.70 -37.86 -15.77
C PRO A 142 10.02 -37.11 -15.99
N LEU A 143 10.04 -36.03 -16.77
CA LEU A 143 11.24 -35.25 -17.12
C LEU A 143 11.10 -33.75 -16.83
N ALA A 144 10.34 -33.37 -15.79
CA ALA A 144 10.12 -31.98 -15.36
C ALA A 144 11.37 -31.23 -14.83
N GLY A 145 12.58 -31.78 -15.00
CA GLY A 145 13.84 -31.16 -14.57
C GLY A 145 14.98 -31.21 -15.59
N ALA A 146 14.72 -31.53 -16.86
CA ALA A 146 15.77 -31.88 -17.82
C ALA A 146 15.97 -30.89 -18.98
N TRP A 147 15.74 -29.59 -18.79
CA TRP A 147 16.07 -28.59 -19.82
C TRP A 147 17.11 -27.60 -19.32
N VAL A 148 18.38 -27.99 -19.43
CA VAL A 148 19.55 -27.11 -19.24
C VAL A 148 20.05 -26.53 -20.57
N ASN A 149 19.52 -26.94 -21.74
CA ASN A 149 19.74 -26.26 -23.04
C ASN A 149 18.69 -26.75 -24.07
N GLY A 150 17.77 -25.89 -24.51
CA GLY A 150 16.71 -26.25 -25.48
C GLY A 150 17.12 -26.07 -26.96
N PRO A 151 16.52 -26.82 -27.91
CA PRO A 151 16.43 -26.41 -29.31
C PRO A 151 15.08 -25.72 -29.58
N GLY A 152 15.12 -24.57 -30.28
CA GLY A 152 14.05 -23.56 -30.46
C GLY A 152 12.78 -23.96 -31.22
N GLN A 153 12.21 -25.13 -30.93
CA GLN A 153 11.03 -25.69 -31.61
C GLN A 153 9.69 -25.44 -30.87
N TRP A 154 9.67 -24.57 -29.86
CA TRP A 154 8.43 -23.93 -29.41
C TRP A 154 8.16 -22.62 -30.16
N ALA A 155 8.54 -22.55 -31.45
CA ALA A 155 8.00 -21.53 -32.32
C ALA A 155 6.53 -21.89 -32.61
N PRO A 156 5.55 -21.03 -32.28
CA PRO A 156 4.16 -21.32 -32.58
C PRO A 156 3.93 -21.19 -34.10
N GLY A 157 3.54 -22.30 -34.72
CA GLY A 157 3.07 -22.39 -36.10
C GLY A 157 4.04 -23.11 -37.04
N GLU A 158 3.74 -24.36 -37.39
CA GLU A 158 3.73 -24.89 -38.77
C GLU A 158 3.43 -26.40 -38.83
N GLN A 159 2.43 -26.74 -39.68
CA GLN A 159 2.22 -28.00 -40.44
C GLN A 159 1.74 -29.23 -39.63
N ASP A 160 0.64 -29.91 -39.95
CA ASP A 160 -0.12 -30.10 -41.22
C ASP A 160 -1.64 -30.21 -40.88
#